data_AF-A0A7Y4VA02-F1
#
_entry.id   AF-A0A7Y4VA02-F1
#
_cell.length_a   1.000
_cell.length_b   1.000
_cell.length_c   1.000
_cell.angle_alpha   90.00
_cell.angle_beta   90.00
_cell.angle_gamma   90.00
#
_symmetry.space_group_name_H-M   'P 1'
#
loop_
_entity.id
_entity.type
_entity.pdbx_description
1 polymer ?
#
loop_
_entity_poly.entity_id
_entity_poly.type
_entity_poly.pdbx_seq_one_letter_code
_entity_poly.pdbx_strand_id
1 'polypeptide(L)'
;MNFDVIIVGGGIVGLATALQIKKTNPALRFLVLEKENELAKHQTGNNSGVIHSGIYYKPGSLKATNCIRGYQLLIDFCREHDVPFEMCGKIIVATDESERPLLQTLFTRGEQNGLTHLKKLAKEELKEYEPHVAGIEGIFVPQTGIVDYKLVAEAYGKALQKEQAEIRLNERVISLKKETNKIIVVTDKQSYEAKLVINCAGLYSDKVAAMTVANLNVKIIPFRGEYFKLKKEKEYLVKNLIYP
;
A
#
# COMPACT_ATOMS: atom_id res chain seq x y z
N MET A 1 -26.68 12.77 9.99
CA MET A 1 -25.99 11.98 11.05
C MET A 1 -24.65 12.64 11.38
N ASN A 2 -24.20 12.60 12.64
CA ASN A 2 -23.00 13.33 13.10
C ASN A 2 -21.87 12.36 13.50
N PHE A 3 -20.64 12.67 13.08
CA PHE A 3 -19.42 11.90 13.32
C PHE A 3 -18.28 12.81 13.78
N ASP A 4 -17.29 12.28 14.49
CA ASP A 4 -16.10 13.06 14.81
C ASP A 4 -15.14 13.09 13.62
N VAL A 5 -14.96 11.94 12.97
CA VAL A 5 -14.06 11.78 11.83
C VAL A 5 -14.73 11.00 10.70
N ILE A 6 -14.70 11.56 9.50
CA ILE A 6 -15.08 10.85 8.26
C ILE A 6 -13.84 10.61 7.41
N ILE A 7 -13.65 9.36 6.96
CA ILE A 7 -12.63 8.98 5.98
C ILE A 7 -13.30 8.82 4.62
N VAL A 8 -12.77 9.47 3.58
CA VAL A 8 -13.23 9.32 2.21
C VAL A 8 -12.32 8.34 1.47
N GLY A 9 -12.80 7.12 1.22
CA GLY A 9 -12.09 6.06 0.51
C GLY A 9 -11.83 4.83 1.39
N GLY A 10 -12.33 3.67 0.95
CA GLY A 10 -12.16 2.34 1.55
C GLY A 10 -11.01 1.54 0.96
N GLY A 11 -9.94 2.23 0.52
CA GLY A 11 -8.66 1.62 0.16
C GLY A 11 -7.74 1.44 1.38
N ILE A 12 -6.60 0.77 1.18
CA ILE A 12 -5.67 0.43 2.27
C ILE A 12 -5.23 1.65 3.10
N VAL A 13 -5.02 2.80 2.46
CA VAL A 13 -4.61 4.03 3.15
C VAL A 13 -5.74 4.56 4.03
N GLY A 14 -6.98 4.58 3.53
CA GLY A 14 -8.13 5.06 4.30
C GLY A 14 -8.43 4.16 5.49
N LEU A 15 -8.40 2.84 5.29
CA LEU A 15 -8.66 1.85 6.32
C LEU A 15 -7.56 1.83 7.40
N ALA A 16 -6.29 1.84 7.01
CA ALA A 16 -5.19 1.93 7.97
C ALA A 16 -5.21 3.25 8.76
N THR A 17 -5.54 4.37 8.11
CA THR A 17 -5.70 5.67 8.78
C THR A 17 -6.81 5.63 9.81
N ALA A 18 -8.00 5.14 9.42
CA ALA A 18 -9.13 4.97 10.32
C ALA A 18 -8.75 4.12 11.54
N LEU A 19 -8.11 2.96 11.30
CA LEU A 19 -7.79 2.01 12.34
C LEU A 19 -6.79 2.60 13.34
N GLN A 20 -5.74 3.26 12.86
CA GLN A 20 -4.75 3.87 13.74
C GLN A 20 -5.35 4.97 14.60
N ILE A 21 -6.17 5.87 14.03
CA ILE A 21 -6.77 6.95 14.82
C ILE A 21 -7.78 6.39 15.82
N LYS A 22 -8.57 5.39 15.41
CA LYS A 22 -9.54 4.71 16.28
C LYS A 22 -8.86 3.98 17.45
N LYS A 23 -7.77 3.24 17.18
CA LYS A 23 -6.95 2.59 18.23
C LYS A 23 -6.42 3.60 19.25
N THR A 24 -5.96 4.77 18.81
CA THR A 24 -5.45 5.83 19.71
C THR A 24 -6.57 6.63 20.38
N ASN A 25 -7.77 6.69 19.79
CA ASN A 25 -8.91 7.48 20.29
C ASN A 25 -10.22 6.67 20.22
N PRO A 26 -10.43 5.68 21.10
CA PRO A 26 -11.55 4.74 20.99
C PRO A 26 -12.93 5.38 21.10
N ALA A 27 -13.05 6.53 21.77
CA ALA A 27 -14.31 7.23 21.96
C ALA A 27 -14.82 7.96 20.70
N LEU A 28 -13.96 8.22 19.70
CA LEU A 28 -14.35 8.96 18.51
C LEU A 28 -15.31 8.14 17.64
N ARG A 29 -16.34 8.82 17.12
CA ARG A 29 -17.26 8.26 16.13
C ARG A 29 -16.66 8.37 14.74
N PHE A 30 -16.38 7.22 14.13
CA PHE A 30 -15.77 7.10 12.81
C PHE A 30 -16.76 6.62 11.77
N LEU A 31 -16.66 7.20 10.57
CA LEU A 31 -17.33 6.71 9.39
C LEU A 31 -16.35 6.67 8.21
N VAL A 32 -16.22 5.51 7.59
CA VAL A 32 -15.52 5.33 6.30
C VAL A 32 -16.58 5.30 5.19
N LEU A 33 -16.44 6.21 4.21
CA LEU A 33 -17.27 6.25 3.01
C LEU A 33 -16.52 5.65 1.82
N GLU A 34 -17.08 4.64 1.19
CA GLU A 34 -16.56 3.99 -0.02
C GLU A 34 -17.63 4.01 -1.11
N LYS A 35 -17.26 4.53 -2.29
CA LYS A 35 -18.18 4.64 -3.43
C LYS A 35 -18.51 3.29 -4.06
N GLU A 36 -17.61 2.31 -3.95
CA GLU A 36 -17.77 0.98 -4.49
C GLU A 36 -18.57 0.07 -3.56
N ASN A 37 -19.04 -1.05 -4.10
CA ASN A 37 -19.82 -2.05 -3.37
C ASN A 37 -18.99 -2.99 -2.48
N GLU A 38 -17.66 -2.86 -2.50
CA GLU A 38 -16.71 -3.60 -1.67
C GLU A 38 -15.49 -2.73 -1.39
N LEU A 39 -14.74 -3.07 -0.33
CA LEU A 39 -13.47 -2.42 0.00
C LEU A 39 -12.38 -2.79 -1.03
N ALA A 40 -11.37 -1.94 -1.15
CA ALA A 40 -10.17 -2.20 -1.94
C ALA A 40 -10.35 -2.50 -3.44
N LYS A 41 -11.50 -2.18 -4.05
CA LYS A 41 -11.78 -2.51 -5.46
C LYS A 41 -10.85 -1.86 -6.50
N HIS A 42 -10.17 -0.76 -6.16
CA HIS A 42 -9.26 -0.04 -7.05
C HIS A 42 -7.78 -0.43 -6.82
N GLN A 43 -6.87 0.53 -6.62
CA GLN A 43 -5.42 0.24 -6.61
C GLN A 43 -5.01 -0.76 -5.51
N THR A 44 -5.71 -0.78 -4.37
CA THR A 44 -5.42 -1.74 -3.30
C THR A 44 -5.67 -3.19 -3.71
N GLY A 45 -6.68 -3.47 -4.52
CA GLY A 45 -6.95 -4.81 -5.05
C GLY A 45 -6.25 -5.09 -6.39
N ASN A 46 -5.66 -4.08 -7.02
CA ASN A 46 -5.01 -4.17 -8.33
C ASN A 46 -3.55 -3.70 -8.27
N ASN A 47 -2.72 -4.43 -7.53
CA ASN A 47 -1.28 -4.23 -7.44
C ASN A 47 -0.54 -5.58 -7.39
N SER A 48 0.78 -5.56 -7.34
CA SER A 48 1.62 -6.76 -7.36
C SER A 48 1.61 -7.57 -6.06
N GLY A 49 0.98 -7.10 -4.99
CA GLY A 49 0.98 -7.76 -3.68
C GLY A 49 2.32 -7.68 -2.94
N VAL A 50 3.32 -6.96 -3.48
CA VAL A 50 4.68 -6.99 -2.93
C VAL A 50 4.78 -6.20 -1.63
N ILE A 51 5.23 -6.87 -0.58
CA ILE A 51 5.76 -6.27 0.64
C ILE A 51 7.19 -5.82 0.34
N HIS A 52 7.34 -4.55 -0.03
CA HIS A 52 8.64 -4.01 -0.43
C HIS A 52 9.59 -3.84 0.77
N SER A 53 10.86 -4.22 0.56
CA SER A 53 11.95 -3.98 1.51
C SER A 53 12.39 -2.51 1.60
N GLY A 54 12.11 -1.71 0.57
CA GLY A 54 12.57 -0.33 0.47
C GLY A 54 13.96 -0.15 -0.16
N ILE A 55 14.58 -1.21 -0.68
CA ILE A 55 15.94 -1.16 -1.29
C ILE A 55 16.11 -0.11 -2.41
N TYR A 56 15.05 0.19 -3.17
CA TYR A 56 15.12 1.19 -4.25
C TYR A 56 14.95 2.64 -3.74
N TYR A 57 14.47 2.86 -2.53
CA TYR A 57 14.08 4.19 -2.06
C TYR A 57 15.29 4.98 -1.54
N LYS A 58 15.38 6.25 -1.94
CA LYS A 58 16.42 7.17 -1.47
C LYS A 58 16.44 7.19 0.07
N PRO A 59 17.57 6.94 0.73
CA PRO A 59 17.67 6.97 2.19
C PRO A 59 17.21 8.31 2.76
N GLY A 60 16.52 8.27 3.90
CA GLY A 60 15.94 9.44 4.56
C GLY A 60 14.71 10.05 3.85
N SER A 61 14.33 9.56 2.66
CA SER A 61 13.09 10.02 2.01
C SER A 61 11.84 9.51 2.73
N LEU A 62 10.72 10.22 2.60
CA LEU A 62 9.43 9.75 3.13
C LEU A 62 9.03 8.36 2.63
N LYS A 63 9.40 7.99 1.38
CA LYS A 63 9.16 6.63 0.86
C LYS A 63 9.98 5.59 1.62
N ALA A 64 11.26 5.84 1.88
CA ALA A 64 12.10 4.94 2.66
C ALA A 64 11.58 4.81 4.10
N THR A 65 11.38 5.94 4.79
CA THR A 65 10.92 5.98 6.18
C THR A 65 9.56 5.28 6.35
N ASN A 66 8.58 5.59 5.49
CA ASN A 66 7.26 4.99 5.57
C ASN A 66 7.26 3.51 5.15
N CYS A 67 8.10 3.12 4.19
CA CYS A 67 8.22 1.71 3.79
C CYS A 67 8.79 0.86 4.92
N ILE A 68 9.90 1.29 5.53
CA ILE A 68 10.56 0.51 6.59
C ILE A 68 9.64 0.40 7.81
N ARG A 69 9.05 1.51 8.25
CA ARG A 69 8.09 1.50 9.37
C ARG A 69 6.84 0.69 9.02
N GLY A 70 6.29 0.90 7.83
CA GLY A 70 5.07 0.23 7.36
C GLY A 70 5.24 -1.28 7.15
N TYR A 71 6.44 -1.72 6.77
CA TYR A 71 6.79 -3.13 6.63
C TYR A 71 6.54 -3.89 7.94
N GLN A 72 7.11 -3.41 9.05
CA GLN A 72 6.98 -4.07 10.34
C GLN A 72 5.51 -4.08 10.81
N LEU A 73 4.85 -2.92 10.72
CA LEU A 73 3.44 -2.78 11.11
C LEU A 73 2.51 -3.71 10.31
N LEU A 74 2.77 -3.87 9.01
CA LEU A 74 1.99 -4.75 8.15
C LEU A 74 2.19 -6.23 8.54
N ILE A 75 3.43 -6.65 8.75
CA ILE A 75 3.75 -8.03 9.12
C ILE A 75 3.13 -8.38 10.48
N ASP A 76 3.25 -7.49 11.47
CA ASP A 76 2.66 -7.70 12.79
C ASP A 76 1.13 -7.75 12.71
N PHE A 77 0.52 -6.86 11.94
CA PHE A 77 -0.92 -6.90 11.70
C PHE A 77 -1.37 -8.20 11.02
N CYS A 78 -0.64 -8.66 10.01
CA CYS A 78 -0.98 -9.90 9.31
C CYS A 78 -0.89 -11.11 10.24
N ARG A 79 0.10 -11.15 11.15
CA ARG A 79 0.21 -12.19 12.18
C ARG A 79 -0.90 -12.11 13.22
N GLU A 80 -1.22 -10.92 13.71
CA GLU A 80 -2.28 -10.69 14.72
C GLU A 80 -3.68 -11.08 14.21
N HIS A 81 -3.91 -10.89 12.90
CA HIS A 81 -5.22 -11.08 12.28
C HIS A 81 -5.30 -12.27 11.32
N ASP A 82 -4.32 -13.18 11.37
CA ASP A 82 -4.24 -14.38 10.54
C ASP A 82 -4.39 -14.10 9.02
N VAL A 83 -3.84 -12.99 8.54
CA VAL A 83 -3.79 -12.68 7.11
C VAL A 83 -2.59 -13.40 6.50
N PRO A 84 -2.78 -14.26 5.49
CA PRO A 84 -1.68 -15.02 4.89
C PRO A 84 -0.73 -14.09 4.12
N PHE A 85 0.56 -14.24 4.38
CA PHE A 85 1.64 -13.59 3.65
C PHE A 85 2.84 -14.54 3.56
N GLU A 86 3.73 -14.27 2.61
CA GLU A 86 4.93 -15.08 2.40
C GLU A 86 6.15 -14.17 2.26
N MET A 87 7.21 -14.46 3.02
CA MET A 87 8.51 -13.80 2.89
C MET A 87 9.39 -14.57 1.90
N CYS A 88 8.98 -14.58 0.64
CA CYS A 88 9.63 -15.35 -0.42
C CYS A 88 10.98 -14.78 -0.87
N GLY A 89 11.31 -13.54 -0.49
CA GLY A 89 12.52 -12.87 -0.93
C GLY A 89 12.42 -12.30 -2.35
N LYS A 90 13.49 -11.62 -2.77
CA LYS A 90 13.61 -11.03 -4.10
C LYS A 90 15.04 -11.15 -4.60
N ILE A 91 15.19 -11.39 -5.89
CA ILE A 91 16.45 -11.21 -6.61
C ILE A 91 16.35 -9.99 -7.51
N ILE A 92 17.30 -9.07 -7.36
CA ILE A 92 17.55 -8.00 -8.33
C ILE A 92 18.72 -8.44 -9.20
N VAL A 93 18.57 -8.42 -10.52
CA VAL A 93 19.50 -9.08 -11.44
C VAL A 93 20.01 -8.09 -12.49
N ALA A 94 21.33 -7.94 -12.57
CA ALA A 94 21.95 -7.28 -13.72
C ALA A 94 21.96 -8.26 -14.91
N THR A 95 21.42 -7.83 -16.04
CA THR A 95 21.33 -8.59 -17.29
C THR A 95 22.49 -8.30 -18.23
N ASP A 96 23.14 -7.14 -18.09
CA ASP A 96 24.37 -6.77 -18.80
C ASP A 96 25.33 -5.91 -17.94
N GLU A 97 26.54 -5.72 -18.46
CA GLU A 97 27.64 -5.05 -17.75
C GLU A 97 27.32 -3.59 -17.36
N SER A 98 26.42 -2.92 -18.08
CA SER A 98 26.04 -1.53 -17.79
C SER A 98 25.17 -1.40 -16.54
N GLU A 99 24.53 -2.48 -16.09
CA GLU A 99 23.65 -2.50 -14.92
C GLU A 99 24.40 -2.77 -13.60
N ARG A 100 25.63 -3.29 -13.64
CA ARG A 100 26.43 -3.58 -12.42
C ARG A 100 26.62 -2.38 -11.49
N PRO A 101 26.93 -1.15 -11.96
CA PRO A 101 27.06 0.00 -11.07
C PRO A 101 25.74 0.35 -10.36
N LEU A 102 24.60 0.17 -11.03
CA LEU A 102 23.29 0.37 -10.44
C LEU A 102 23.01 -0.70 -9.37
N LEU A 103 23.33 -1.96 -9.65
CA LEU A 103 23.20 -3.05 -8.70
C LEU A 103 24.02 -2.77 -7.42
N GLN A 104 25.28 -2.37 -7.56
CA GLN A 104 26.11 -1.97 -6.41
C GLN A 104 25.51 -0.80 -5.62
N THR A 105 24.94 0.19 -6.32
CA THR A 105 24.24 1.31 -5.67
C THR A 105 23.03 0.84 -4.88
N LEU A 106 22.25 -0.11 -5.40
CA LEU A 106 21.11 -0.69 -4.70
C LEU A 106 21.53 -1.50 -3.47
N PHE A 107 22.64 -2.22 -3.53
CA PHE A 107 23.20 -2.93 -2.37
C PHE A 107 23.49 -1.97 -1.22
N THR A 108 24.32 -0.94 -1.48
CA THR A 108 24.67 0.07 -0.47
C THR A 108 23.45 0.83 0.03
N ARG A 109 22.50 1.15 -0.84
CA ARG A 109 21.23 1.77 -0.45
C ARG A 109 20.40 0.88 0.47
N GLY A 110 20.38 -0.42 0.20
CA GLY A 110 19.74 -1.40 1.06
C GLY A 110 20.31 -1.38 2.47
N GLU A 111 21.63 -1.40 2.60
CA GLU A 111 22.33 -1.30 3.90
C GLU A 111 21.99 0.02 4.62
N GLN A 112 22.02 1.15 3.90
CA GLN A 112 21.65 2.46 4.46
C GLN A 112 20.20 2.54 4.92
N ASN A 113 19.31 1.77 4.30
CA ASN A 113 17.91 1.64 4.69
C ASN A 113 17.68 0.57 5.78
N GLY A 114 18.75 -0.02 6.33
CA GLY A 114 18.67 -0.98 7.43
C GLY A 114 18.30 -2.40 7.01
N LEU A 115 18.45 -2.75 5.73
CA LEU A 115 18.29 -4.13 5.28
C LEU A 115 19.44 -4.99 5.80
N THR A 116 19.13 -6.24 6.13
CA THR A 116 20.06 -7.18 6.76
C THR A 116 20.06 -8.47 5.96
N HIS A 117 21.19 -9.18 5.99
CA HIS A 117 21.35 -10.44 5.25
C HIS A 117 21.17 -10.30 3.72
N LEU A 118 21.40 -9.10 3.18
CA LEU A 118 21.57 -8.92 1.74
C LEU A 118 22.77 -9.74 1.27
N LYS A 119 22.63 -10.40 0.12
CA LYS A 119 23.74 -11.14 -0.49
C LYS A 119 23.93 -10.68 -1.92
N LYS A 120 25.18 -10.37 -2.28
CA LYS A 120 25.57 -10.31 -3.68
C LYS A 120 25.68 -11.73 -4.20
N LEU A 121 25.25 -11.94 -5.43
CA LEU A 121 25.27 -13.23 -6.11
C LEU A 121 26.05 -13.08 -7.40
N ALA A 122 27.10 -13.88 -7.56
CA ALA A 122 27.71 -14.13 -8.86
C ALA A 122 26.73 -14.87 -9.77
N LYS A 123 27.04 -14.90 -11.08
CA LYS A 123 26.21 -15.55 -12.10
C LYS A 123 25.88 -17.01 -11.76
N GLU A 124 26.85 -17.73 -11.21
CA GLU A 124 26.71 -19.15 -10.87
C GLU A 124 25.77 -19.35 -9.67
N GLU A 125 25.83 -18.43 -8.69
CA GLU A 125 25.03 -18.46 -7.46
C GLU A 125 23.56 -18.07 -7.71
N LEU A 126 23.26 -17.32 -8.78
CA LEU A 126 21.89 -16.98 -9.16
C LEU A 126 20.98 -18.21 -9.26
N LYS A 127 21.51 -19.32 -9.78
CA LYS A 127 20.76 -20.56 -10.01
C LYS A 127 20.38 -21.30 -8.73
N GLU A 128 21.08 -21.04 -7.62
CA GLU A 128 20.73 -21.62 -6.32
C GLU A 128 19.42 -21.02 -5.79
N TYR A 129 19.17 -19.76 -6.11
CA TYR A 129 17.97 -19.03 -5.70
C TYR A 129 16.86 -19.08 -6.76
N GLU A 130 17.20 -18.79 -8.02
CA GLU A 130 16.31 -18.83 -9.18
C GLU A 130 16.91 -19.66 -10.32
N PRO A 131 16.62 -20.97 -10.41
CA PRO A 131 17.25 -21.87 -11.39
C PRO A 131 17.04 -21.47 -12.86
N HIS A 132 15.99 -20.69 -13.14
CA HIS A 132 15.59 -20.31 -14.49
C HIS A 132 15.92 -18.84 -14.83
N VAL A 133 16.55 -18.08 -13.93
CA VAL A 133 16.90 -16.68 -14.17
C VAL A 133 18.12 -16.55 -15.07
N ALA A 134 18.09 -15.53 -15.94
CA ALA A 134 19.24 -15.12 -16.75
C ALA A 134 19.78 -13.79 -16.21
N GLY A 135 21.09 -13.75 -15.98
CA GLY A 135 21.78 -12.58 -15.47
C GLY A 135 23.29 -12.80 -15.39
N ILE A 136 24.03 -11.73 -15.13
CA ILE A 136 25.49 -11.76 -14.94
C ILE A 136 25.89 -11.52 -13.48
N GLU A 137 24.99 -10.98 -12.67
CA GLU A 137 25.15 -10.72 -11.22
C GLU A 137 23.78 -10.43 -10.62
N GLY A 138 23.62 -10.58 -9.31
CA GLY A 138 22.40 -10.15 -8.63
C GLY A 138 22.57 -9.84 -7.15
N ILE A 139 21.47 -9.41 -6.55
CA ILE A 139 21.34 -9.21 -5.10
C ILE A 139 20.14 -10.00 -4.62
N PHE A 140 20.35 -10.90 -3.67
CA PHE A 140 19.27 -11.49 -2.91
C PHE A 140 18.86 -10.59 -1.74
N VAL A 141 17.57 -10.32 -1.65
CA VAL A 141 16.92 -9.47 -0.65
C VAL A 141 15.88 -10.30 0.12
N PRO A 142 16.25 -10.90 1.28
CA PRO A 142 15.34 -11.80 2.02
C PRO A 142 14.12 -11.08 2.60
N GLN A 143 14.24 -9.77 2.88
CA GLN A 143 13.19 -8.96 3.51
C GLN A 143 12.16 -8.44 2.48
N THR A 144 11.86 -9.23 1.45
CA THR A 144 10.78 -8.93 0.49
C THR A 144 9.78 -10.06 0.54
N GLY A 145 8.49 -9.73 0.49
CA GLY A 145 7.45 -10.74 0.52
C GLY A 145 6.26 -10.39 -0.36
N ILE A 146 5.22 -11.20 -0.25
CA ILE A 146 3.95 -11.02 -0.93
C ILE A 146 2.78 -11.17 0.05
N VAL A 147 1.72 -10.42 -0.19
CA VAL A 147 0.45 -10.47 0.54
C VAL A 147 -0.70 -10.07 -0.39
N ASP A 148 -1.87 -10.64 -0.17
CA ASP A 148 -3.09 -10.15 -0.79
C ASP A 148 -3.61 -8.91 -0.04
N TYR A 149 -3.36 -7.72 -0.61
CA TYR A 149 -3.80 -6.46 -0.01
C TYR A 149 -5.33 -6.29 0.04
N LYS A 150 -6.11 -7.07 -0.73
CA LYS A 150 -7.58 -7.12 -0.56
C LYS A 150 -7.92 -7.80 0.76
N LEU A 151 -7.27 -8.92 1.09
CA LEU A 151 -7.45 -9.58 2.39
C LEU A 151 -7.00 -8.69 3.56
N VAL A 152 -5.89 -7.96 3.40
CA VAL A 152 -5.45 -6.99 4.43
C VAL A 152 -6.49 -5.88 4.62
N ALA A 153 -7.04 -5.34 3.54
CA ALA A 153 -8.08 -4.31 3.62
C ALA A 153 -9.38 -4.83 4.27
N GLU A 154 -9.80 -6.05 3.94
CA GLU A 154 -10.93 -6.70 4.58
C GLU A 154 -10.69 -6.92 6.07
N ALA A 155 -9.48 -7.34 6.46
CA ALA A 155 -9.09 -7.50 7.85
C ALA A 155 -9.09 -6.15 8.60
N TYR A 156 -8.60 -5.07 7.99
CA TYR A 156 -8.73 -3.72 8.57
C TYR A 156 -10.20 -3.32 8.74
N GLY A 157 -11.06 -3.60 7.75
CA GLY A 157 -12.49 -3.34 7.83
C GLY A 157 -13.15 -4.07 9.00
N LYS A 158 -12.85 -5.36 9.17
CA LYS A 158 -13.32 -6.17 10.31
C LYS A 158 -12.82 -5.63 11.65
N ALA A 159 -11.54 -5.25 11.74
CA ALA A 159 -10.97 -4.67 12.95
C ALA A 159 -11.65 -3.33 13.32
N LEU A 160 -11.91 -2.48 12.34
CA LEU A 160 -12.65 -1.23 12.53
C LEU A 160 -14.08 -1.45 13.05
N GLN A 161 -14.80 -2.41 12.47
CA GLN A 161 -16.16 -2.73 12.89
C GLN A 161 -16.21 -3.28 14.32
N LYS A 162 -15.21 -4.07 14.75
CA LYS A 162 -15.07 -4.52 16.15
C LYS A 162 -14.92 -3.33 17.11
N GLU A 163 -14.25 -2.27 16.67
CA GLU A 163 -14.12 -1.00 17.40
C GLU A 163 -15.33 -0.07 17.22
N GLN A 164 -16.46 -0.55 16.69
CA GLN A 164 -17.68 0.23 16.45
C GLN A 164 -17.51 1.41 15.48
N ALA A 165 -16.51 1.36 14.59
CA ALA A 165 -16.43 2.28 13.46
C ALA A 165 -17.41 1.85 12.35
N GLU A 166 -18.08 2.82 11.73
CA GLU A 166 -19.02 2.56 10.64
C GLU A 166 -18.30 2.55 9.28
N ILE A 167 -18.71 1.65 8.39
CA ILE A 167 -18.26 1.60 7.00
C ILE A 167 -19.50 1.60 6.13
N ARG A 168 -19.62 2.58 5.22
CA ARG A 168 -20.73 2.68 4.27
C ARG A 168 -20.19 2.51 2.86
N LEU A 169 -20.58 1.41 2.24
CA LEU A 169 -20.29 1.07 0.86
C LEU A 169 -21.36 1.66 -0.08
N ASN A 170 -21.07 1.71 -1.37
CA ASN A 170 -21.93 2.30 -2.40
C ASN A 170 -22.29 3.76 -2.08
N GLU A 171 -21.39 4.51 -1.46
CA GLU A 171 -21.69 5.85 -0.99
C GLU A 171 -20.59 6.82 -1.38
N ARG A 172 -20.84 7.54 -2.48
CA ARG A 172 -19.86 8.39 -3.11
C ARG A 172 -20.00 9.81 -2.58
N VAL A 173 -18.93 10.36 -2.04
CA VAL A 173 -18.85 11.78 -1.71
C VAL A 173 -18.87 12.60 -3.01
N ILE A 174 -19.81 13.55 -3.09
CA ILE A 174 -19.99 14.43 -4.25
C ILE A 174 -19.73 15.90 -3.91
N SER A 175 -19.81 16.29 -2.64
CA SER A 175 -19.50 17.64 -2.19
C SER A 175 -19.06 17.65 -0.72
N LEU A 176 -18.18 18.58 -0.39
CA LEU A 176 -17.73 18.88 0.97
C LEU A 176 -17.93 20.38 1.20
N LYS A 177 -18.67 20.75 2.24
CA LYS A 177 -18.90 22.16 2.59
C LYS A 177 -18.31 22.44 3.97
N LYS A 178 -17.34 23.34 4.04
CA LYS A 178 -16.76 23.79 5.32
C LYS A 178 -17.67 24.84 5.93
N GLU A 179 -18.07 24.61 7.17
CA GLU A 179 -18.75 25.58 8.03
C GLU A 179 -17.86 25.89 9.25
N THR A 180 -18.24 26.86 10.07
CA THR A 180 -17.39 27.38 11.17
C THR A 180 -16.85 26.31 12.11
N ASN A 181 -17.65 25.28 12.44
CA ASN A 181 -17.29 24.24 13.42
C ASN A 181 -17.46 22.80 12.92
N LYS A 182 -17.77 22.63 11.62
CA LYS A 182 -18.04 21.31 11.04
C LYS A 182 -17.85 21.31 9.53
N ILE A 183 -17.82 20.12 8.97
CA ILE A 183 -17.81 19.87 7.54
C ILE A 183 -19.07 19.07 7.21
N ILE A 184 -19.88 19.58 6.30
CA ILE A 184 -21.00 18.84 5.73
C ILE A 184 -20.46 18.00 4.57
N VAL A 185 -20.57 16.68 4.72
CA VAL A 185 -20.19 15.70 3.71
C VAL A 185 -21.44 15.25 2.98
N VAL A 186 -21.59 15.68 1.73
CA VAL A 186 -22.74 15.32 0.88
C VAL A 186 -22.33 14.15 -0.01
N THR A 187 -23.13 13.09 0.03
CA THR A 187 -22.99 11.90 -0.81
C THR A 187 -24.11 11.86 -1.85
N ASP A 188 -24.05 10.90 -2.77
CA ASP A 188 -25.15 10.65 -3.70
C ASP A 188 -26.38 9.99 -3.07
N LYS A 189 -26.34 9.72 -1.76
CA LYS A 189 -27.46 9.15 -1.00
C LYS A 189 -27.99 10.09 0.07
N GLN A 190 -27.10 10.76 0.82
CA GLN A 190 -27.47 11.57 1.98
C GLN A 190 -26.35 12.53 2.40
N SER A 191 -26.54 13.21 3.53
CA SER A 191 -25.57 14.14 4.10
C SER A 191 -25.16 13.75 5.52
N TYR A 192 -23.89 13.97 5.82
CA TYR A 192 -23.28 13.77 7.12
C TYR A 192 -22.65 15.05 7.63
N GLU A 193 -22.45 15.11 8.94
CA GLU A 193 -21.67 16.15 9.59
C GLU A 193 -20.44 15.52 10.23
N ALA A 194 -19.28 16.17 10.07
CA ALA A 194 -18.04 15.76 10.72
C ALA A 194 -17.23 16.93 11.23
N LYS A 195 -16.46 16.73 12.30
CA LYS A 195 -15.46 17.71 12.77
C LYS A 195 -14.20 17.66 11.91
N LEU A 196 -13.82 16.46 11.46
CA LEU A 196 -12.66 16.21 10.60
C LEU A 196 -13.04 15.31 9.43
N VAL A 197 -12.56 15.66 8.22
CA VAL A 197 -12.65 14.81 7.03
C VAL A 197 -11.25 14.52 6.54
N ILE A 198 -10.89 13.24 6.38
CA ILE A 198 -9.60 12.80 5.84
C ILE A 198 -9.82 12.22 4.45
N ASN A 199 -9.12 12.80 3.47
CA ASN A 199 -9.22 12.42 2.07
C ASN A 199 -8.21 11.31 1.72
N CYS A 200 -8.74 10.11 1.49
CA CYS A 200 -7.98 8.92 1.07
C CYS A 200 -8.52 8.36 -0.26
N ALA A 201 -9.04 9.21 -1.14
CA ALA A 201 -9.76 8.82 -2.35
C ALA A 201 -8.89 8.32 -3.52
N GLY A 202 -7.63 7.94 -3.26
CA GLY A 202 -6.71 7.36 -4.24
C GLY A 202 -6.53 8.25 -5.48
N LEU A 203 -6.89 7.74 -6.67
CA LEU A 203 -6.79 8.49 -7.93
C LEU A 203 -7.70 9.73 -8.00
N TYR A 204 -8.62 9.88 -7.05
CA TYR A 204 -9.56 10.99 -6.96
C TYR A 204 -9.23 11.95 -5.83
N SER A 205 -8.11 11.77 -5.12
CA SER A 205 -7.78 12.63 -3.96
C SER A 205 -7.63 14.10 -4.35
N ASP A 206 -7.10 14.42 -5.53
CA ASP A 206 -7.07 15.80 -6.04
C ASP A 206 -8.48 16.37 -6.27
N LYS A 207 -9.38 15.59 -6.89
CA LYS A 207 -10.78 15.97 -7.14
C LYS A 207 -11.57 16.18 -5.85
N VAL A 208 -11.38 15.31 -4.85
CA VAL A 208 -12.01 15.46 -3.53
C VAL A 208 -11.44 16.68 -2.80
N ALA A 209 -10.11 16.90 -2.87
CA ALA A 209 -9.49 18.08 -2.27
C ALA A 209 -10.01 19.39 -2.88
N ALA A 210 -10.20 19.43 -4.20
CA ALA A 210 -10.72 20.58 -4.93
C ALA A 210 -12.15 20.99 -4.48
N MET A 211 -12.91 20.11 -3.81
CA MET A 211 -14.22 20.45 -3.25
C MET A 211 -14.13 21.48 -2.10
N THR A 212 -12.96 21.62 -1.44
CA THR A 212 -12.81 22.51 -0.28
C THR A 212 -11.59 23.43 -0.31
N VAL A 213 -10.78 23.33 -1.37
CA VAL A 213 -9.56 24.11 -1.56
C VAL A 213 -9.65 24.82 -2.90
N ALA A 214 -9.91 26.12 -2.85
CA ALA A 214 -9.85 26.97 -4.04
C ALA A 214 -8.42 26.99 -4.61
N ASN A 215 -8.29 26.99 -5.94
CA ASN A 215 -7.00 27.06 -6.64
C ASN A 215 -6.00 25.95 -6.24
N LEU A 216 -6.47 24.71 -6.07
CA LEU A 216 -5.62 23.57 -5.73
C LEU A 216 -4.50 23.37 -6.77
N ASN A 217 -3.25 23.63 -6.38
CA ASN A 217 -2.07 23.45 -7.22
C ASN A 217 -1.48 22.02 -7.13
N VAL A 218 -2.35 21.01 -7.13
CA VAL A 218 -1.99 19.60 -7.09
C VAL A 218 -2.93 18.83 -8.02
N LYS A 219 -2.37 17.95 -8.84
CA LYS A 219 -3.12 17.09 -9.76
C LYS A 219 -2.57 15.67 -9.69
N ILE A 220 -3.46 14.69 -9.72
CA ILE A 220 -3.13 13.27 -9.81
C ILE A 220 -3.27 12.82 -11.25
N ILE A 221 -2.17 12.34 -11.83
CA ILE A 221 -2.11 11.84 -13.20
C ILE A 221 -1.92 10.32 -13.12
N PRO A 222 -2.96 9.51 -13.44
CA PRO A 222 -2.85 8.06 -13.35
C PRO A 222 -2.08 7.50 -14.54
N PHE A 223 -1.23 6.50 -14.27
CA PHE A 223 -0.58 5.67 -15.28
C PHE A 223 -1.09 4.24 -15.15
N ARG A 224 -1.47 3.65 -16.27
CA ARG A 224 -1.92 2.25 -16.31
C ARG A 224 -0.71 1.33 -16.37
N GLY A 225 -0.69 0.34 -15.47
CA GLY A 225 0.16 -0.83 -15.58
C GLY A 225 -0.67 -2.05 -15.99
N GLU A 226 -0.04 -3.01 -16.64
CA GLU A 226 -0.66 -4.27 -17.04
C GLU A 226 0.12 -5.43 -16.44
N TYR A 227 -0.59 -6.49 -16.09
CA TYR A 227 -0.02 -7.69 -15.50
C TYR A 227 -0.44 -8.89 -16.35
N PHE A 228 0.51 -9.81 -16.53
CA PHE A 228 0.25 -11.13 -17.08
C PHE A 228 0.47 -12.16 -15.98
N LYS A 229 -0.35 -13.20 -15.96
CA LYS A 229 -0.17 -14.34 -15.06
C LYS A 229 0.47 -15.48 -15.83
N LEU A 230 1.45 -16.13 -15.21
CA LEU A 230 1.91 -17.42 -15.70
C LEU A 230 0.77 -18.43 -15.58
N LYS A 231 0.75 -19.40 -16.49
CA LYS A 231 -0.12 -20.57 -16.32
C LYS A 231 0.32 -21.34 -15.09
N LYS A 232 -0.62 -21.98 -14.39
CA LYS A 232 -0.36 -22.71 -13.14
C LYS A 232 0.77 -23.73 -13.29
N GLU A 233 0.80 -24.47 -14.39
CA GLU A 233 1.82 -25.46 -14.73
C GLU A 233 3.21 -24.86 -15.03
N LYS A 234 3.36 -23.53 -15.06
CA LYS A 234 4.61 -22.79 -15.28
C LYS A 234 5.03 -21.93 -14.09
N GLU A 235 4.27 -21.91 -13.00
CA GLU A 235 4.63 -21.16 -11.79
C GLU A 235 5.96 -21.63 -11.18
N TYR A 236 6.33 -22.91 -11.36
CA TYR A 236 7.62 -23.46 -10.90
C TYR A 236 8.85 -22.76 -11.49
N LEU A 237 8.69 -21.97 -12.56
CA LEU A 237 9.78 -21.22 -13.19
C LEU A 237 10.30 -20.07 -12.33
N VAL A 238 9.52 -19.62 -11.34
CA VAL A 238 9.84 -18.45 -10.50
C VAL A 238 9.54 -18.79 -9.05
N LYS A 239 10.54 -18.71 -8.16
CA LYS A 239 10.38 -19.03 -6.72
C LYS A 239 10.30 -17.79 -5.82
N ASN A 240 11.00 -16.73 -6.20
CA ASN A 240 11.20 -15.46 -5.53
C ASN A 240 10.72 -14.35 -6.47
N LEU A 241 10.59 -13.13 -5.96
CA LEU A 241 10.37 -11.98 -6.84
C LEU A 241 11.63 -11.70 -7.67
N ILE A 242 11.49 -11.44 -8.97
CA ILE A 242 12.63 -11.14 -9.86
C ILE A 242 12.46 -9.73 -10.43
N TYR A 243 13.50 -8.91 -10.28
CA TYR A 243 13.56 -7.55 -10.79
C TYR A 243 14.87 -7.38 -11.58
N PRO A 244 14.88 -6.64 -12.70
CA PRO A 244 16.12 -6.08 -13.24
C PRO A 244 16.68 -5.00 -12.29
#